data_AF-A0A8T5H1Z6-F1
#
_entry.id   AF-A0A8T5H1Z6-F1
#
_cell.length_a   1.000
_cell.length_b   1.000
_cell.length_c   1.000
_cell.angle_alpha   90.00
_cell.angle_beta   90.00
_cell.angle_gamma   90.00
#
_symmetry.space_group_name_H-M   'P 1'
#
loop_
_entity.id
_entity.type
_entity.pdbx_description
1 polymer ?
#
loop_
_entity_poly.entity_id
_entity_poly.type
_entity_poly.pdbx_seq_one_letter_code
_entity_poly.pdbx_strand_id
1 'polypeptide(L)'
;MKKYFDRPHKEIFPKEKILVLRSIAINKIKSNLLPNKKIIKIILIGSSVKNNFGKYAPPGFRGSLFSDFDFIVFVEEDYKIPKWLDKEPAGKPFPDAKLNLAYRNKNFVEDKYDIEVFFIRKSNMADPKIQKLGELAGIPMTPTTTHEHLVIYSKD
;
A
#
# COMPACT_ATOMS: atom_id res chain seq x y z
N MET A 1 0.32 17.65 19.62
CA MET A 1 -0.97 17.29 19.00
C MET A 1 -0.72 16.70 17.62
N LYS A 2 -1.09 15.44 17.37
CA LYS A 2 -1.24 14.96 15.99
C LYS A 2 -2.44 15.71 15.41
N LYS A 3 -2.22 16.62 14.46
CA LYS A 3 -3.32 17.15 13.64
C LYS A 3 -3.92 15.96 12.90
N TYR A 4 -5.03 15.43 13.38
CA TYR A 4 -5.90 14.61 12.55
C TYR A 4 -6.43 15.58 11.50
N PHE A 5 -5.90 15.49 10.27
CA PHE A 5 -6.58 16.15 9.16
C PHE A 5 -7.94 15.47 9.07
N ASP A 6 -9.01 16.23 9.35
CA ASP A 6 -10.37 15.75 9.14
C ASP A 6 -10.45 15.22 7.71
N ARG A 7 -10.76 13.93 7.58
CA ARG A 7 -10.84 13.30 6.27
C ARG A 7 -12.03 13.91 5.55
N PRO A 8 -11.86 14.46 4.34
CA PRO A 8 -13.00 14.93 3.56
C PRO A 8 -14.01 13.82 3.34
N HIS A 9 -15.27 14.20 3.15
CA HIS A 9 -16.31 13.26 2.74
C HIS A 9 -15.86 12.49 1.50
N LYS A 10 -16.16 11.18 1.46
CA LYS A 10 -15.79 10.30 0.37
C LYS A 10 -17.02 9.65 -0.24
N GLU A 11 -17.22 9.90 -1.53
CA GLU A 11 -18.19 9.21 -2.36
C GLU A 11 -17.59 7.86 -2.77
N ILE A 12 -18.17 6.77 -2.27
CA ILE A 12 -17.71 5.41 -2.53
C ILE A 12 -18.18 4.96 -3.91
N PHE A 13 -17.28 4.37 -4.70
CA PHE A 13 -17.63 3.86 -6.02
C PHE A 13 -18.40 2.54 -5.95
N PRO A 14 -19.19 2.22 -7.00
CA PRO A 14 -19.79 0.89 -7.17
C PRO A 14 -18.71 -0.21 -7.16
N LYS A 15 -19.05 -1.38 -6.60
CA LYS A 15 -18.11 -2.49 -6.41
C LYS A 15 -17.47 -2.94 -7.72
N GLU A 16 -18.23 -2.99 -8.80
CA GLU A 16 -17.80 -3.41 -10.13
C GLU A 16 -16.68 -2.49 -10.65
N LYS A 17 -16.82 -1.19 -10.42
CA LYS A 17 -15.79 -0.21 -10.78
C LYS A 17 -14.53 -0.41 -9.92
N ILE A 18 -14.68 -0.65 -8.62
CA ILE A 18 -13.55 -0.94 -7.73
C ILE A 18 -12.81 -2.19 -8.21
N LEU A 19 -13.53 -3.24 -8.60
CA LEU A 19 -12.94 -4.49 -9.13
C LEU A 19 -12.12 -4.27 -10.39
N VAL A 20 -12.62 -3.48 -11.34
CA VAL A 20 -11.90 -3.15 -12.58
C VAL A 20 -10.63 -2.36 -12.27
N LEU A 21 -10.74 -1.26 -11.53
CA LEU A 21 -9.59 -0.41 -11.21
C LEU A 21 -8.52 -1.17 -10.39
N ARG A 22 -8.96 -2.01 -9.44
CA ARG A 22 -8.09 -2.88 -8.65
C ARG A 22 -7.32 -3.86 -9.54
N SER A 23 -7.99 -4.49 -10.52
CA SER A 23 -7.34 -5.40 -11.46
C SER A 23 -6.28 -4.70 -12.30
N ILE A 24 -6.55 -3.47 -12.75
CA ILE A 24 -5.58 -2.65 -13.49
C ILE A 24 -4.37 -2.30 -12.62
N ALA A 25 -4.60 -1.85 -11.38
CA ALA A 25 -3.55 -1.54 -10.42
C ALA A 25 -2.65 -2.76 -10.15
N ILE A 26 -3.27 -3.94 -9.94
CA ILE A 26 -2.58 -5.21 -9.72
C ILE A 26 -1.71 -5.59 -10.92
N ASN A 27 -2.24 -5.50 -12.14
CA ASN A 27 -1.48 -5.87 -13.33
C ASN A 27 -0.31 -4.90 -13.55
N LYS A 28 -0.53 -3.59 -13.38
CA LYS A 28 0.53 -2.60 -13.48
C LYS A 28 1.62 -2.81 -12.42
N ILE A 29 1.26 -3.02 -11.14
CA ILE A 29 2.27 -3.24 -10.10
C ILE A 29 3.08 -4.52 -10.35
N LYS A 30 2.43 -5.61 -10.79
CA LYS A 30 3.11 -6.85 -11.19
C LYS A 30 4.08 -6.58 -12.33
N SER A 31 3.65 -5.93 -13.40
CA SER A 31 4.53 -5.65 -14.55
C SER A 31 5.74 -4.76 -14.23
N ASN A 32 5.63 -3.87 -13.23
CA ASN A 32 6.71 -2.97 -12.82
C ASN A 32 7.69 -3.60 -11.83
N LEU A 33 7.24 -4.60 -11.08
CA LEU A 33 8.01 -5.21 -9.99
C LEU A 33 8.50 -6.62 -10.31
N LEU A 34 7.80 -7.36 -11.17
CA LEU A 34 8.08 -8.74 -11.54
C LEU A 34 8.48 -8.85 -13.03
N PRO A 35 9.31 -9.85 -13.39
CA PRO A 35 9.94 -10.83 -12.51
C PRO A 35 11.12 -10.23 -11.72
N ASN A 36 11.16 -10.46 -10.42
CA ASN A 36 12.30 -10.07 -9.58
C ASN A 36 12.47 -11.06 -8.42
N LYS A 37 13.61 -11.76 -8.41
CA LYS A 37 13.90 -12.84 -7.43
C LYS A 37 13.97 -12.36 -5.98
N LYS A 38 14.15 -11.05 -5.76
CA LYS A 38 14.23 -10.41 -4.45
C LYS A 38 12.88 -9.99 -3.89
N ILE A 39 11.80 -10.11 -4.66
CA ILE A 39 10.44 -9.93 -4.15
C ILE A 39 9.97 -11.25 -3.58
N ILE A 40 9.51 -11.21 -2.34
CA ILE A 40 9.05 -12.37 -1.58
C ILE A 40 7.53 -12.47 -1.67
N LYS A 41 6.83 -11.35 -1.43
CA LYS A 41 5.36 -11.31 -1.42
C LYS A 41 4.88 -9.90 -1.76
N ILE A 42 3.79 -9.80 -2.50
CA ILE A 42 3.07 -8.56 -2.75
C ILE A 42 1.64 -8.76 -2.27
N ILE A 43 1.16 -7.83 -1.45
CA ILE A 43 -0.23 -7.78 -1.04
C ILE A 43 -0.81 -6.40 -1.33
N LEU A 44 -2.12 -6.35 -1.50
CA LEU A 44 -2.90 -5.12 -1.54
C LEU A 44 -3.78 -5.09 -0.30
N ILE A 45 -3.85 -3.91 0.30
CA ILE A 45 -4.67 -3.63 1.48
C ILE A 45 -5.53 -2.40 1.20
N GLY A 46 -6.15 -1.86 2.25
CA GLY A 46 -6.78 -0.55 2.18
C GLY A 46 -8.14 -0.55 1.48
N SER A 47 -8.49 0.63 0.94
CA SER A 47 -9.88 0.94 0.59
C SER A 47 -10.42 0.13 -0.60
N SER A 48 -9.56 -0.25 -1.56
CA SER A 48 -9.92 -1.07 -2.71
C SER A 48 -10.21 -2.53 -2.37
N VAL A 49 -9.67 -3.02 -1.25
CA VAL A 49 -9.98 -4.37 -0.76
C VAL A 49 -11.29 -4.32 0.01
N LYS A 50 -11.41 -3.35 0.94
CA LYS A 50 -12.58 -3.14 1.82
C LYS A 50 -13.83 -2.57 1.12
N ASN A 51 -13.86 -2.54 -0.21
CA ASN A 51 -14.94 -1.96 -1.03
C ASN A 51 -15.38 -0.54 -0.62
N ASN A 52 -14.41 0.28 -0.18
CA ASN A 52 -14.62 1.67 0.26
C ASN A 52 -13.73 2.62 -0.56
N PHE A 53 -13.37 2.25 -1.78
CA PHE A 53 -12.56 3.07 -2.67
C PHE A 53 -13.44 4.12 -3.37
N GLY A 54 -12.97 5.35 -3.50
CA GLY A 54 -13.84 6.42 -3.97
C GLY A 54 -13.17 7.75 -4.24
N LYS A 55 -14.00 8.79 -4.36
CA LYS A 55 -13.60 10.17 -4.59
C LYS A 55 -13.83 11.01 -3.33
N TYR A 56 -12.84 11.79 -2.94
CA TYR A 56 -12.94 12.76 -1.85
C TYR A 56 -13.54 14.08 -2.35
N ALA A 57 -14.30 14.75 -1.48
CA ALA A 57 -14.69 16.14 -1.68
C ALA A 57 -13.44 17.05 -1.72
N PRO A 58 -13.44 18.14 -2.51
CA PRO A 58 -12.35 19.13 -2.51
C PRO A 58 -12.05 19.66 -1.09
N PRO A 59 -10.79 19.89 -0.72
CA PRO A 59 -9.58 19.83 -1.56
C PRO A 59 -8.98 18.42 -1.74
N GLY A 60 -9.67 17.37 -1.27
CA GLY A 60 -9.17 15.99 -1.29
C GLY A 60 -8.35 15.64 -0.05
N PHE A 61 -7.93 14.37 0.04
CA PHE A 61 -7.11 13.88 1.15
C PHE A 61 -5.64 13.90 0.73
N ARG A 62 -4.78 14.60 1.48
CA ARG A 62 -3.34 14.75 1.19
C ARG A 62 -3.03 15.24 -0.24
N GLY A 63 -3.93 16.05 -0.79
CA GLY A 63 -3.79 16.60 -2.15
C GLY A 63 -4.17 15.62 -3.27
N SER A 64 -4.88 14.54 -2.95
CA SER A 64 -5.51 13.64 -3.94
C SER A 64 -7.03 13.66 -3.82
N LEU A 65 -7.72 13.74 -4.95
CA LEU A 65 -9.18 13.68 -5.02
C LEU A 65 -9.72 12.25 -5.01
N PHE A 66 -8.85 11.24 -5.12
CA PHE A 66 -9.26 9.85 -5.15
C PHE A 66 -8.52 9.06 -4.08
N SER A 67 -9.11 7.95 -3.65
CA SER A 67 -8.38 6.95 -2.87
C SER A 67 -7.20 6.41 -3.69
N ASP A 68 -6.13 6.07 -2.99
CA ASP A 68 -4.95 5.38 -3.48
C ASP A 68 -5.08 3.86 -3.35
N PHE A 69 -4.26 3.13 -4.10
CA PHE A 69 -4.06 1.68 -3.92
C PHE A 69 -2.86 1.43 -3.01
N ASP A 70 -3.11 0.81 -1.86
CA ASP A 70 -2.11 0.54 -0.82
C ASP A 70 -1.48 -0.85 -1.01
N PHE A 71 -0.25 -0.90 -1.51
CA PHE A 71 0.52 -2.14 -1.64
C PHE A 71 1.53 -2.30 -0.51
N ILE A 72 1.65 -3.51 0.03
CA ILE A 72 2.78 -3.89 0.87
C ILE A 72 3.63 -4.90 0.09
N VAL A 73 4.93 -4.62 -0.01
CA VAL A 73 5.88 -5.43 -0.77
C VAL A 73 6.97 -5.94 0.17
N PHE A 74 6.99 -7.24 0.34
CA PHE A 74 7.97 -7.95 1.13
C PHE A 74 9.18 -8.30 0.26
N VAL A 75 10.38 -7.93 0.69
CA VAL A 75 11.59 -7.99 -0.13
C VAL A 75 12.81 -8.48 0.66
N GLU A 76 13.79 -9.00 -0.07
CA GLU A 76 15.12 -9.32 0.47
C GLU A 76 15.85 -8.06 0.98
N GLU A 77 16.84 -8.26 1.86
CA GLU A 77 17.55 -7.17 2.57
C GLU A 77 18.20 -6.15 1.63
N ASP A 78 18.78 -6.63 0.53
CA ASP A 78 19.55 -5.82 -0.41
C ASP A 78 18.72 -5.37 -1.63
N TYR A 79 17.39 -5.48 -1.56
CA TYR A 79 16.49 -4.96 -2.60
C TYR A 79 16.64 -3.44 -2.76
N LYS A 80 16.79 -2.98 -4.00
CA LYS A 80 16.89 -1.56 -4.32
C LYS A 80 15.51 -1.06 -4.71
N ILE A 81 15.03 -0.03 -4.02
CA ILE A 81 13.73 0.57 -4.33
C ILE A 81 13.78 1.18 -5.74
N PRO A 82 12.80 0.88 -6.62
CA PRO A 82 12.75 1.43 -7.97
C PRO A 82 12.69 2.96 -7.98
N LYS A 83 13.36 3.60 -8.95
CA LYS A 83 13.42 5.06 -9.07
C LYS A 83 12.13 5.72 -9.56
N TRP A 84 11.18 4.94 -10.09
CA TRP A 84 9.88 5.44 -10.52
C TRP A 84 8.93 5.72 -9.35
N LEU A 85 9.35 5.38 -8.12
CA LEU A 85 8.64 5.63 -6.89
C LEU A 85 9.27 6.81 -6.14
N ASP A 86 8.44 7.76 -5.74
CA ASP A 86 8.83 8.89 -4.89
C ASP A 86 8.65 8.52 -3.42
N LYS A 87 9.50 9.04 -2.53
CA LYS A 87 9.38 8.79 -1.09
C LYS A 87 8.12 9.46 -0.53
N GLU A 88 7.33 8.74 0.25
CA GLU A 88 6.10 9.26 0.89
C GLU A 88 6.41 9.71 2.33
N PRO A 89 6.44 11.02 2.63
CA PRO A 89 6.82 11.53 3.95
C PRO A 89 5.78 11.25 5.05
N ALA A 90 4.53 10.98 4.70
CA ALA A 90 3.44 10.72 5.65
C ALA A 90 3.30 9.23 6.02
N GLY A 91 3.85 8.31 5.22
CA GLY A 91 3.79 6.86 5.44
C GLY A 91 4.71 6.42 6.58
N LYS A 92 4.23 6.50 7.82
CA LYS A 92 5.01 6.18 9.04
C LYS A 92 4.26 5.21 9.97
N PRO A 93 4.01 3.96 9.55
CA PRO A 93 3.36 2.96 10.41
C PRO A 93 4.20 2.58 11.63
N PHE A 94 5.53 2.72 11.58
CA PHE A 94 6.43 2.34 12.67
C PHE A 94 7.00 3.55 13.44
N PRO A 95 7.31 3.40 14.74
CA PRO A 95 8.00 4.43 15.52
C PRO A 95 9.42 4.74 14.99
N ASP A 96 10.15 3.72 14.54
CA ASP A 96 11.47 3.90 13.94
C ASP A 96 11.33 4.34 12.47
N ALA A 97 11.83 5.53 12.16
CA ALA A 97 11.82 6.10 10.83
C ALA A 97 12.57 5.26 9.79
N LYS A 98 13.57 4.46 10.20
CA LYS A 98 14.34 3.59 9.28
C LYS A 98 13.51 2.44 8.71
N LEU A 99 12.47 2.02 9.44
CA LEU A 99 11.56 0.95 9.02
C LEU A 99 10.48 1.45 8.05
N ASN A 100 10.26 2.77 7.99
CA ASN A 100 9.20 3.39 7.21
C ASN A 100 9.65 3.60 5.75
N LEU A 101 9.71 2.50 4.99
CA LEU A 101 10.02 2.49 3.57
C LEU A 101 8.76 2.69 2.73
N ALA A 102 8.06 3.80 2.98
CA ALA A 102 6.86 4.20 2.24
C ALA A 102 7.23 5.02 1.01
N TYR A 103 6.63 4.67 -0.12
CA TYR A 103 6.80 5.33 -1.39
C TYR A 103 5.45 5.47 -2.10
N ARG A 104 5.40 6.30 -3.14
CA ARG A 104 4.20 6.52 -3.92
C ARG A 104 4.52 6.74 -5.38
N ASN A 105 3.52 6.54 -6.22
CA ASN A 105 3.51 7.05 -7.58
C ASN A 105 2.15 7.70 -7.85
N LYS A 106 2.17 8.96 -8.28
CA LYS A 106 0.96 9.69 -8.60
C LYS A 106 0.44 9.33 -9.98
N ASN A 107 -0.87 9.39 -10.17
CA ASN A 107 -1.50 9.16 -11.48
C ASN A 107 -1.11 7.80 -12.10
N PHE A 108 -0.93 6.77 -11.27
CA PHE A 108 -0.39 5.49 -11.71
C PHE A 108 -1.40 4.66 -12.51
N VAL A 109 -2.69 4.68 -12.13
CA VAL A 109 -3.78 4.01 -12.85
C VAL A 109 -4.60 5.05 -13.60
N GLU A 110 -4.80 4.82 -14.91
CA GLU A 110 -5.58 5.69 -15.81
C GLU A 110 -5.20 7.19 -15.70
N ASP A 111 -3.92 7.47 -15.43
CA ASP A 111 -3.38 8.82 -15.23
C ASP A 111 -4.13 9.64 -14.16
N LYS A 112 -4.72 8.95 -13.17
CA LYS A 112 -5.67 9.55 -12.23
C LYS A 112 -5.56 9.05 -10.80
N TYR A 113 -5.33 7.76 -10.59
CA TYR A 113 -5.31 7.17 -9.26
C TYR A 113 -3.88 6.89 -8.82
N ASP A 114 -3.57 7.33 -7.61
CA ASP A 114 -2.26 7.17 -7.01
C ASP A 114 -2.08 5.74 -6.46
N ILE A 115 -0.83 5.35 -6.21
CA ILE A 115 -0.51 4.19 -5.38
C ILE A 115 0.40 4.61 -4.24
N GLU A 116 0.27 3.91 -3.10
CA GLU A 116 1.26 3.89 -2.02
C GLU A 116 1.85 2.48 -1.96
N VAL A 117 3.17 2.39 -1.86
CA VAL A 117 3.91 1.13 -1.77
C VAL A 117 4.80 1.17 -0.53
N PHE A 118 4.51 0.27 0.40
CA PHE A 118 5.28 0.12 1.62
C PHE A 118 6.16 -1.13 1.55
N PHE A 119 7.48 -0.96 1.64
CA PHE A 119 8.42 -2.07 1.55
C PHE A 119 8.79 -2.60 2.93
N ILE A 120 8.80 -3.93 3.07
CA ILE A 120 9.18 -4.61 4.30
C ILE A 120 10.32 -5.57 3.99
N ARG A 121 11.45 -5.36 4.68
CA ARG A 121 12.64 -6.21 4.57
C ARG A 121 12.42 -7.55 5.26
N LYS A 122 13.05 -8.60 4.77
CA LYS A 122 12.93 -9.97 5.28
C LYS A 122 13.23 -10.12 6.77
N SER A 123 14.24 -9.45 7.28
CA SER A 123 14.59 -9.39 8.71
C SER A 123 13.43 -8.84 9.53
N ASN A 124 12.80 -7.75 9.08
CA ASN A 124 11.62 -7.16 9.72
C ASN A 124 10.39 -8.07 9.64
N MET A 125 10.28 -8.91 8.61
CA MET A 125 9.22 -9.92 8.56
C MET A 125 9.38 -11.00 9.62
N ALA A 126 10.62 -11.34 9.97
CA ALA A 126 10.92 -12.39 10.94
C ALA A 126 10.94 -11.88 12.39
N ASP A 127 11.01 -10.56 12.62
CA ASP A 127 11.05 -9.97 13.95
C ASP A 127 9.63 -9.92 14.57
N PRO A 128 9.36 -10.63 15.68
CA PRO A 128 8.04 -10.66 16.32
C PRO A 128 7.55 -9.29 16.81
N LYS A 129 8.46 -8.39 17.22
CA LYS A 129 8.10 -7.04 17.65
C LYS A 129 7.63 -6.21 16.47
N ILE A 130 8.31 -6.32 15.33
CA ILE A 130 7.92 -5.60 14.11
C ILE A 130 6.64 -6.18 13.52
N GLN A 131 6.47 -7.51 13.52
CA GLN A 131 5.20 -8.14 13.16
C GLN A 131 4.04 -7.56 13.97
N LYS A 132 4.17 -7.54 15.31
CA LYS A 132 3.13 -6.98 16.20
C LYS A 132 2.85 -5.50 15.89
N LEU A 133 3.88 -4.68 15.68
CA LEU A 133 3.70 -3.28 15.31
C LEU A 133 3.01 -3.12 13.95
N GLY A 134 3.35 -3.97 12.98
CA GLY A 134 2.74 -3.95 11.66
C GLY A 134 1.26 -4.30 11.72
N GLU A 135 0.92 -5.36 12.46
CA GLU A 135 -0.48 -5.74 12.69
C GLU A 135 -1.25 -4.61 13.40
N LEU A 136 -0.67 -3.95 14.40
CA LEU A 136 -1.31 -2.79 15.03
C LEU A 136 -1.51 -1.61 14.06
N ALA A 137 -0.65 -1.48 13.05
CA ALA A 137 -0.74 -0.48 12.00
C ALA A 137 -1.63 -0.90 10.81
N GLY A 138 -2.25 -2.08 10.84
CA GLY A 138 -3.11 -2.58 9.76
C GLY A 138 -2.36 -3.30 8.62
N ILE A 139 -1.10 -3.65 8.83
CA ILE A 139 -0.28 -4.40 7.87
C ILE A 139 -0.39 -5.89 8.24
N PRO A 140 -0.85 -6.76 7.33
CA PRO A 140 -0.96 -8.19 7.57
C PRO A 140 0.42 -8.85 7.46
N MET A 141 1.12 -8.88 8.58
CA MET A 141 2.48 -9.38 8.75
C MET A 141 2.51 -10.88 9.03
N THR A 142 1.42 -11.44 9.59
CA THR A 142 1.36 -12.85 10.00
C THR A 142 0.24 -13.62 9.31
N PRO A 143 0.28 -14.97 9.29
CA PRO A 143 -0.81 -15.79 8.76
C PRO A 143 -2.14 -15.65 9.51
N THR A 144 -2.10 -15.19 10.77
CA THR A 144 -3.27 -15.05 11.65
C THR A 144 -3.83 -13.63 11.67
N THR A 145 -3.36 -12.77 10.77
CA THR A 145 -3.86 -11.39 10.64
C THR A 145 -5.38 -11.35 10.43
N THR A 146 -6.03 -10.39 11.08
CA THR A 146 -7.46 -10.11 10.88
C THR A 146 -7.71 -9.01 9.86
N HIS A 147 -6.64 -8.39 9.33
CA HIS A 147 -6.75 -7.31 8.35
C HIS A 147 -7.11 -7.87 6.99
N GLU A 148 -8.20 -7.38 6.44
CA GLU A 148 -8.62 -7.70 5.08
C GLU A 148 -7.54 -7.29 4.08
N HIS A 149 -7.08 -8.26 3.28
CA HIS A 149 -6.02 -8.07 2.31
C HIS A 149 -6.18 -9.05 1.14
N LEU A 150 -5.51 -8.73 0.03
CA LEU A 150 -5.42 -9.61 -1.14
C LEU A 150 -3.96 -9.97 -1.39
N VAL A 151 -3.65 -11.26 -1.43
CA VAL A 151 -2.33 -11.73 -1.87
C VAL A 151 -2.26 -11.67 -3.39
N ILE A 152 -1.35 -10.86 -3.90
CA ILE A 152 -1.19 -10.61 -5.33
C ILE A 152 -0.11 -11.51 -5.93
N TYR A 153 0.95 -11.70 -5.16
CA TYR A 153 2.09 -12.55 -5.48
C TYR A 153 2.67 -13.09 -4.16
N SER A 154 3.04 -14.35 -4.15
CA SER A 154 3.91 -14.94 -3.15
C SER A 154 4.89 -15.82 -3.89
N LYS A 155 6.16 -15.72 -3.53
CA LYS A 155 7.17 -16.67 -3.98
C LYS A 155 6.84 -18.02 -3.35
N ASP A 156 6.88 -19.07 -4.17
CA ASP A 156 6.75 -20.47 -3.73
C ASP A 156 7.94 -20.88 -2.86
#